data_AF-A0A7W4EWN7-F1
#
_entry.id   AF-A0A7W4EWN7-F1
#
_cell.length_a   1.000
_cell.length_b   1.000
_cell.length_c   1.000
_cell.angle_alpha   90.00
_cell.angle_beta   90.00
_cell.angle_gamma   90.00
#
_symmetry.space_group_name_H-M   'P 1'
#
loop_
_entity.id
_entity.type
_entity.pdbx_description
1 polymer ?
#
loop_
_entity_poly.entity_id
_entity_poly.type
_entity_poly.pdbx_seq_one_letter_code
_entity_poly.pdbx_strand_id
1 'polypeptide(L)'
;VAERIVGYFGRKTLDSIRFVGKAIAAIQDDSVSFNQAGGALLVGLLEHNELRRVRVEGEAQLIFFMRDKGDLVGINRVECPSFTAHVAQNKPTDIYFYEGPKSDMIPPKNATQEDRKLFGFEWHDDIRPHSKGDIIPGWLTDFNFYQARQQQMEDYRQKDSPAIQAKRKEKSRSNEPVQPATAQ
;
A
#
# COMPACT_ATOMS: atom_id res chain seq x y z
N VAL A 1 -9.17 -8.82 -9.17
CA VAL A 1 -8.89 -9.39 -7.84
C VAL A 1 -7.41 -9.70 -7.78
N ALA A 2 -6.71 -9.31 -6.71
CA ALA A 2 -5.27 -9.57 -6.58
C ALA A 2 -4.99 -11.08 -6.64
N GLU A 3 -4.03 -11.47 -7.47
CA GLU A 3 -3.61 -12.87 -7.64
C GLU A 3 -2.88 -13.39 -6.40
N ARG A 4 -2.11 -12.53 -5.71
CA ARG A 4 -1.32 -12.92 -4.55
C ARG A 4 -1.23 -11.81 -3.53
N ILE A 5 -1.50 -12.15 -2.27
CA ILE A 5 -1.33 -11.25 -1.11
C ILE A 5 -0.22 -11.81 -0.23
N VAL A 6 0.78 -11.00 0.10
CA VAL A 6 1.92 -11.38 0.94
C VAL A 6 2.06 -10.38 2.09
N GLY A 7 1.89 -10.86 3.32
CA GLY A 7 2.19 -10.10 4.52
C GLY A 7 3.62 -10.36 5.00
N TYR A 8 4.35 -9.29 5.29
CA TYR A 8 5.67 -9.35 5.92
C TYR A 8 5.53 -8.92 7.38
N PHE A 9 5.95 -9.79 8.27
CA PHE A 9 5.93 -9.53 9.71
C PHE A 9 7.34 -9.19 10.17
N GLY A 10 7.46 -8.04 10.83
CA GLY A 10 8.60 -7.73 11.69
C GLY A 10 8.55 -8.60 12.95
N ARG A 11 9.13 -8.15 14.06
CA ARG A 11 9.20 -8.97 15.29
C ARG A 11 7.84 -9.55 15.69
N LYS A 12 6.87 -8.70 15.99
CA LYS A 12 5.52 -9.08 16.47
C LYS A 12 4.38 -8.31 15.80
N THR A 13 4.69 -7.47 14.81
CA THR A 13 3.73 -6.60 14.14
C THR A 13 3.85 -6.79 12.64
N LEU A 14 2.75 -6.52 11.94
CA LEU A 14 2.75 -6.46 10.50
C LEU A 14 3.56 -5.23 10.06
N ASP A 15 4.58 -5.46 9.24
CA ASP A 15 5.46 -4.42 8.72
C ASP A 15 4.91 -3.92 7.38
N SER A 16 4.54 -4.85 6.50
CA SER A 16 4.05 -4.51 5.18
C SER A 16 3.15 -5.58 4.59
N ILE A 17 2.28 -5.16 3.67
CA ILE A 17 1.44 -6.05 2.87
C ILE A 17 1.67 -5.73 1.40
N ARG A 18 1.85 -6.77 0.58
CA ARG A 18 1.96 -6.66 -0.88
C ARG A 18 0.79 -7.36 -1.54
N PHE A 19 0.15 -6.67 -2.45
CA PHE A 19 -0.89 -7.20 -3.33
C PHE A 19 -0.34 -7.19 -4.76
N VAL A 20 -0.30 -8.36 -5.38
CA VAL A 20 0.22 -8.58 -6.73
C VAL A 20 -0.91 -9.04 -7.63
N GLY A 21 -0.96 -8.53 -8.86
CA GLY A 21 -1.93 -8.95 -9.87
C GLY A 21 -3.21 -8.11 -9.85
N LYS A 22 -3.08 -6.79 -10.06
CA LYS A 22 -4.18 -5.81 -10.11
C LYS A 22 -4.97 -5.71 -8.80
N ALA A 23 -4.46 -4.85 -7.91
CA ALA A 23 -5.09 -4.52 -6.64
C ALA A 23 -5.61 -3.08 -6.65
N ILE A 24 -6.69 -2.84 -5.90
CA ILE A 24 -7.28 -1.52 -5.71
C ILE A 24 -7.38 -1.27 -4.21
N ALA A 25 -6.86 -0.13 -3.75
CA ALA A 25 -7.15 0.43 -2.45
C ALA A 25 -8.14 1.58 -2.61
N ALA A 26 -9.09 1.69 -1.69
CA ALA A 26 -10.08 2.74 -1.73
C ALA A 26 -10.36 3.31 -0.34
N ILE A 27 -10.67 4.61 -0.31
CA ILE A 27 -11.11 5.33 0.88
C ILE A 27 -12.43 6.00 0.53
N GLN A 28 -13.44 5.81 1.37
CA GLN A 28 -14.74 6.44 1.18
C GLN A 28 -14.62 7.97 1.34
N ASP A 29 -15.12 8.70 0.35
CA ASP A 29 -15.16 10.16 0.32
C ASP A 29 -16.54 10.70 0.75
N ASP A 30 -17.60 10.13 0.20
CA ASP A 30 -18.99 10.36 0.63
C ASP A 30 -19.81 9.05 0.60
N SER A 31 -21.13 9.12 0.67
CA SER A 31 -22.00 7.94 0.66
C SER A 31 -21.88 7.06 -0.60
N VAL A 32 -21.40 7.61 -1.73
CA VAL A 32 -21.37 6.93 -3.04
C VAL A 32 -20.04 7.05 -3.79
N SER A 33 -19.13 7.88 -3.30
CA SER A 33 -17.86 8.27 -3.93
C SER A 33 -16.69 7.75 -3.11
N PHE A 34 -15.68 7.23 -3.81
CA PHE A 34 -14.52 6.59 -3.21
C PHE A 34 -13.26 7.07 -3.90
N ASN A 35 -12.31 7.61 -3.14
CA ASN A 35 -10.96 7.86 -3.64
C ASN A 35 -10.29 6.51 -3.84
N GLN A 36 -9.75 6.25 -5.03
CA GLN A 36 -9.29 4.93 -5.45
C GLN A 36 -7.87 4.99 -6.00
N ALA A 37 -7.04 4.02 -5.63
CA ALA A 37 -5.68 3.82 -6.10
C ALA A 37 -5.54 2.38 -6.59
N GLY A 38 -5.09 2.16 -7.83
CA GLY A 38 -4.97 0.83 -8.41
C GLY A 38 -3.74 0.66 -9.29
N GLY A 39 -3.25 -0.58 -9.41
CA GLY A 39 -2.10 -0.91 -10.24
C GLY A 39 -1.73 -2.39 -10.15
N ALA A 40 -0.72 -2.80 -10.91
CA ALA A 40 -0.25 -4.19 -10.94
C ALA A 40 0.33 -4.66 -9.60
N LEU A 41 0.97 -3.77 -8.85
CA LEU A 41 1.52 -3.99 -7.52
C LEU A 41 1.07 -2.87 -6.58
N LEU A 42 0.54 -3.26 -5.42
CA LEU A 42 0.25 -2.34 -4.32
C LEU A 42 1.00 -2.81 -3.06
N VAL A 43 1.74 -1.90 -2.45
CA VAL A 43 2.50 -2.14 -1.21
C VAL A 43 2.05 -1.18 -0.13
N GLY A 44 1.39 -1.72 0.90
CA GLY A 44 1.07 -0.99 2.12
C GLY A 44 2.17 -1.17 3.16
N LEU A 45 2.71 -0.07 3.67
CA LEU A 45 3.69 -0.04 4.75
C LEU A 45 3.02 0.43 6.04
N LEU A 46 3.21 -0.33 7.11
CA LEU A 46 2.59 -0.11 8.40
C LEU A 46 3.64 0.25 9.46
N GLU A 47 3.28 1.19 10.33
CA GLU A 47 4.06 1.51 11.53
C GLU A 47 3.11 1.55 12.72
N HIS A 48 3.46 0.86 13.81
CA HIS A 48 2.59 0.73 14.99
C HIS A 48 1.18 0.19 14.65
N ASN A 49 1.10 -0.72 13.68
CA ASN A 49 -0.14 -1.29 13.13
C ASN A 49 -1.05 -0.27 12.41
N GLU A 50 -0.56 0.93 12.08
CA GLU A 50 -1.27 1.92 11.27
C GLU A 50 -0.65 2.02 9.88
N LEU A 51 -1.48 2.13 8.84
CA LEU A 51 -1.02 2.36 7.48
C LEU A 51 -0.38 3.75 7.38
N ARG A 52 0.88 3.81 6.97
CA ARG A 52 1.63 5.07 6.80
C ARG A 52 1.87 5.43 5.35
N ARG A 53 2.01 4.44 4.50
CA ARG A 53 2.38 4.66 3.11
C ARG A 53 1.84 3.56 2.21
N VAL A 54 1.34 3.97 1.06
CA VAL A 54 0.90 3.08 -0.01
C VAL A 54 1.74 3.39 -1.24
N ARG A 55 2.44 2.40 -1.77
CA ARG A 55 3.13 2.50 -3.05
C ARG A 55 2.40 1.67 -4.08
N VAL A 56 2.16 2.27 -5.25
CA VAL A 56 1.45 1.63 -6.36
C VAL A 56 2.35 1.67 -7.59
N GLU A 57 2.51 0.54 -8.25
CA GLU A 57 3.39 0.37 -9.42
C GLU A 57 2.71 -0.44 -10.52
N GLY A 58 3.12 -0.17 -11.76
CA GLY A 58 2.67 -0.87 -12.95
C GLY A 58 1.28 -0.40 -13.37
N GLU A 59 1.26 0.54 -14.33
CA GLU A 59 0.05 1.21 -14.82
C GLU A 59 -0.78 1.75 -13.65
N ALA A 60 -0.13 2.52 -12.78
CA ALA A 60 -0.74 3.04 -11.58
C ALA A 60 -1.79 4.10 -11.93
N GLN A 61 -3.00 3.91 -11.43
CA GLN A 61 -4.14 4.79 -11.63
C GLN A 61 -4.63 5.31 -10.27
N LEU A 62 -5.03 6.58 -10.24
CA LEU A 62 -5.60 7.25 -9.08
C LEU A 62 -6.86 8.00 -9.52
N ILE A 63 -7.96 7.85 -8.79
CA ILE A 63 -9.16 8.68 -8.92
C ILE A 63 -9.40 9.35 -7.57
N PHE A 64 -9.54 10.68 -7.57
CA PHE A 64 -9.94 11.40 -6.37
C PHE A 64 -10.99 12.48 -6.64
N PHE A 65 -11.88 12.66 -5.67
CA PHE A 65 -12.98 13.61 -5.71
C PHE A 65 -12.56 14.92 -5.04
N MET A 66 -12.65 16.03 -5.76
CA MET A 66 -12.28 17.36 -5.26
C MET A 66 -13.53 18.10 -4.80
N ARG A 67 -13.51 18.59 -3.57
CA ARG A 67 -14.65 19.32 -2.98
C ARG A 67 -14.25 20.71 -2.52
N ASP A 68 -15.12 21.68 -2.77
CA ASP A 68 -15.08 23.00 -2.17
C ASP A 68 -16.34 23.20 -1.33
N LYS A 69 -16.18 23.50 -0.04
CA LYS A 69 -17.29 23.65 0.94
C LYS A 69 -18.31 22.50 0.94
N GLY A 70 -17.88 21.30 0.58
CA GLY A 70 -18.72 20.09 0.51
C GLY A 70 -19.25 19.76 -0.89
N ASP A 71 -19.29 20.75 -1.79
CA ASP A 71 -19.74 20.57 -3.17
C ASP A 71 -18.64 19.91 -4.00
N LEU A 72 -19.01 18.88 -4.76
CA LEU A 72 -18.09 18.25 -5.72
C LEU A 72 -17.80 19.24 -6.85
N VAL A 73 -16.56 19.67 -6.97
CA VAL A 73 -16.10 20.64 -7.99
C VAL A 73 -15.36 19.98 -9.14
N GLY A 74 -14.87 18.76 -8.96
CA GLY A 74 -14.22 18.00 -10.00
C GLY A 74 -13.82 16.60 -9.56
N ILE A 75 -13.56 15.75 -10.56
CA ILE A 75 -12.99 14.42 -10.36
C ILE A 75 -11.66 14.45 -11.09
N ASN A 76 -10.57 14.17 -10.38
CA ASN A 76 -9.26 14.10 -11.00
C ASN A 76 -8.87 12.64 -11.18
N ARG A 77 -8.51 12.29 -12.41
CA ARG A 77 -7.97 10.98 -12.77
C ARG A 77 -6.50 11.15 -13.11
N VAL A 78 -5.65 10.32 -12.51
CA VAL A 78 -4.22 10.33 -12.75
C VAL A 78 -3.75 8.96 -13.20
N GLU A 79 -2.95 8.91 -14.25
CA GLU A 79 -2.28 7.72 -14.74
C GLU A 79 -0.77 7.94 -14.77
N CYS A 80 -0.01 6.98 -14.25
CA CYS A 80 1.45 7.06 -14.17
C CYS A 80 2.09 5.68 -14.04
N PRO A 81 3.40 5.53 -14.27
CA PRO A 81 4.10 4.27 -14.03
C PRO A 81 4.07 3.84 -12.55
N SER A 82 4.27 4.79 -11.63
CA SER A 82 4.15 4.53 -10.19
C SER A 82 3.91 5.80 -9.37
N PHE A 83 3.32 5.64 -8.20
CA PHE A 83 3.24 6.71 -7.20
C PHE A 83 3.34 6.18 -5.78
N THR A 84 3.51 7.09 -4.83
CA THR A 84 3.51 6.80 -3.41
C THR A 84 2.65 7.81 -2.68
N ALA A 85 1.65 7.32 -1.96
CA ALA A 85 0.78 8.11 -1.10
C ALA A 85 1.19 7.93 0.37
N HIS A 86 1.35 9.03 1.09
CA HIS A 86 1.47 9.05 2.55
C HIS A 86 0.10 9.12 3.19
N VAL A 87 -0.05 8.48 4.35
CA VAL A 87 -1.31 8.36 5.07
C VAL A 87 -1.10 8.76 6.54
N ALA A 88 -1.94 9.67 7.02
CA ALA A 88 -2.05 10.03 8.43
C ALA A 88 -3.52 10.08 8.83
N GLN A 89 -3.85 9.58 10.03
CA GLN A 89 -5.23 9.58 10.55
C GLN A 89 -6.24 8.97 9.55
N ASN A 90 -5.84 7.88 8.88
CA ASN A 90 -6.62 7.20 7.85
C ASN A 90 -6.99 8.05 6.63
N LYS A 91 -6.24 9.13 6.37
CA LYS A 91 -6.41 10.01 5.21
C LYS A 91 -5.09 10.18 4.46
N PRO A 92 -5.11 10.24 3.11
CA PRO A 92 -3.94 10.63 2.35
C PRO A 92 -3.50 12.05 2.70
N THR A 93 -2.21 12.28 2.89
CA THR A 93 -1.64 13.62 3.15
C THR A 93 -0.88 14.14 1.95
N ASP A 94 -0.01 13.30 1.38
CA ASP A 94 0.90 13.65 0.30
C ASP A 94 0.91 12.53 -0.73
N ILE A 95 0.96 12.88 -2.01
CA ILE A 95 1.08 11.91 -3.10
C ILE A 95 2.24 12.34 -3.99
N TYR A 96 3.22 11.45 -4.13
CA TYR A 96 4.39 11.63 -4.97
C TYR A 96 4.26 10.74 -6.20
N PHE A 97 4.13 11.36 -7.37
CA PHE A 97 4.12 10.66 -8.65
C PHE A 97 5.54 10.52 -9.19
N TYR A 98 5.85 9.37 -9.77
CA TYR A 98 7.13 9.11 -10.40
C TYR A 98 6.90 8.92 -11.90
N GLU A 99 7.61 9.71 -12.69
CA GLU A 99 7.63 9.69 -14.16
C GLU A 99 6.32 10.16 -14.82
N GLY A 100 6.28 11.44 -15.21
CA GLY A 100 5.31 11.98 -16.17
C GLY A 100 3.84 11.63 -15.92
N PRO A 101 3.27 11.98 -14.74
CA PRO A 101 1.86 11.71 -14.48
C PRO A 101 0.98 12.44 -15.50
N LYS A 102 0.02 11.72 -16.08
CA LYS A 102 -1.07 12.30 -16.87
C LYS A 102 -2.24 12.54 -15.94
N SER A 103 -2.67 13.79 -15.80
CA SER A 103 -3.75 14.17 -14.89
C SER A 103 -4.87 14.84 -15.68
N ASP A 104 -6.07 14.29 -15.58
CA ASP A 104 -7.27 14.79 -16.21
C ASP A 104 -8.28 15.22 -15.16
N MET A 105 -8.52 16.54 -15.06
CA MET A 105 -9.54 17.11 -14.19
C MET A 105 -10.87 17.22 -14.95
N ILE A 106 -11.86 16.47 -14.48
CA ILE A 106 -13.14 16.30 -15.16
C ILE A 106 -14.23 17.02 -14.36
N PRO A 107 -14.94 17.99 -14.96
CA PRO A 107 -16.10 18.62 -14.32
C PRO A 107 -17.18 17.57 -14.01
N PRO A 108 -17.85 17.64 -12.85
CA PRO A 108 -18.79 16.60 -12.43
C PRO A 108 -19.97 16.39 -13.38
N LYS A 109 -20.37 17.43 -14.11
CA LYS A 109 -21.44 17.38 -15.12
C LYS A 109 -21.04 16.59 -16.37
N ASN A 110 -19.75 16.46 -16.64
CA ASN A 110 -19.21 15.79 -17.82
C ASN A 110 -18.67 14.38 -17.48
N ALA A 111 -18.47 14.08 -16.19
CA ALA A 111 -17.90 12.82 -15.74
C ALA A 111 -18.87 11.65 -15.92
N THR A 112 -18.40 10.67 -16.69
CA THR A 112 -19.04 9.37 -16.87
C THR A 112 -18.87 8.47 -15.64
N GLN A 113 -19.42 7.26 -15.70
CA GLN A 113 -19.22 6.26 -14.65
C GLN A 113 -17.77 5.78 -14.59
N GLU A 114 -17.11 5.65 -15.74
CA GLU A 114 -15.71 5.20 -15.84
C GLU A 114 -14.73 6.22 -15.27
N ASP A 115 -15.10 7.51 -15.32
CA ASP A 115 -14.32 8.59 -14.71
C ASP A 115 -14.36 8.54 -13.18
N ARG A 116 -15.39 7.91 -12.61
CA ARG A 116 -15.64 7.87 -11.16
C ARG A 116 -15.12 6.60 -10.49
N LYS A 117 -14.91 5.53 -11.25
CA LYS A 117 -14.54 4.22 -10.70
C LYS A 117 -13.49 3.54 -11.58
N LEU A 118 -12.48 2.98 -10.93
CA LEU A 118 -11.53 2.09 -11.61
C LEU A 118 -12.25 0.83 -12.07
N PHE A 119 -11.79 0.27 -13.19
CA PHE A 119 -12.36 -0.97 -13.72
C PHE A 119 -12.25 -2.10 -12.69
N GLY A 120 -13.38 -2.76 -12.41
CA GLY A 120 -13.47 -3.84 -11.42
C GLY A 120 -13.50 -3.38 -9.97
N PHE A 121 -13.65 -2.08 -9.69
CA PHE A 121 -13.88 -1.60 -8.33
C PHE A 121 -15.32 -1.84 -7.87
N GLU A 122 -15.46 -2.58 -6.78
CA GLU A 122 -16.72 -2.75 -6.05
C GLU A 122 -16.49 -2.52 -4.56
N TRP A 123 -17.44 -1.84 -3.92
CA TRP A 123 -17.39 -1.56 -2.48
C TRP A 123 -18.23 -2.60 -1.73
N HIS A 124 -17.55 -3.61 -1.21
CA HIS A 124 -18.17 -4.71 -0.46
C HIS A 124 -18.16 -4.43 1.05
N ASP A 125 -19.00 -3.49 1.48
CA ASP A 125 -19.13 -3.17 2.91
C ASP A 125 -19.78 -4.30 3.71
N ASP A 126 -20.64 -5.09 3.06
CA ASP A 126 -21.41 -6.20 3.61
C ASP A 126 -20.54 -7.35 4.14
N ILE A 127 -19.36 -7.55 3.56
CA ILE A 127 -18.38 -8.58 3.98
C ILE A 127 -17.15 -7.97 4.66
N ARG A 128 -17.17 -6.67 4.96
CA ARG A 128 -16.05 -5.99 5.62
C ARG A 128 -15.94 -6.48 7.08
N PRO A 129 -14.79 -6.99 7.51
CA PRO A 129 -14.59 -7.32 8.91
C PRO A 129 -14.57 -6.05 9.78
N HIS A 130 -15.44 -5.99 10.78
CA HIS A 130 -15.51 -4.91 11.79
C HIS A 130 -14.87 -5.32 13.11
N SER A 131 -14.77 -6.62 13.37
CA SER A 131 -14.24 -7.19 14.60
C SER A 131 -13.29 -8.35 14.33
N LYS A 132 -12.50 -8.73 15.35
CA LYS A 132 -11.66 -9.94 15.29
C LYS A 132 -12.49 -11.20 15.08
N GLY A 133 -13.71 -11.26 15.64
CA GLY A 133 -14.61 -12.42 15.52
C GLY A 133 -15.13 -12.64 14.10
N ASP A 134 -15.08 -11.61 13.26
CA ASP A 134 -15.52 -11.71 11.86
C ASP A 134 -14.46 -12.42 10.99
N ILE A 135 -13.20 -12.45 11.46
CA ILE A 135 -12.06 -13.07 10.77
C ILE A 135 -11.68 -14.40 11.44
N ILE A 136 -11.80 -14.46 12.77
CA ILE A 136 -11.42 -15.60 13.60
C ILE A 136 -12.69 -16.35 13.98
N PRO A 137 -12.93 -17.54 13.41
CA PRO A 137 -14.10 -18.32 13.77
C PRO A 137 -14.09 -18.68 15.26
N GLY A 138 -15.25 -18.67 15.91
CA GLY A 138 -15.36 -18.97 17.35
C GLY A 138 -14.90 -20.37 17.75
N TRP A 139 -14.85 -21.31 16.81
CA TRP A 139 -14.30 -22.66 17.02
C TRP A 139 -12.76 -22.69 17.04
N LEU A 140 -12.10 -21.62 16.59
CA LEU A 140 -10.65 -21.51 16.60
C LEU A 140 -10.17 -20.93 17.95
N THR A 141 -10.19 -21.76 18.98
CA THR A 141 -9.79 -21.38 20.35
C THR A 141 -8.32 -21.63 20.65
N ASP A 142 -7.68 -22.52 19.89
CA ASP A 142 -6.26 -22.81 19.99
C ASP A 142 -5.52 -22.19 18.80
N PHE A 143 -4.72 -21.15 19.07
CA PHE A 143 -3.84 -20.53 18.07
C PHE A 143 -2.45 -21.17 18.03
N ASN A 144 -2.18 -22.19 18.85
CA ASN A 144 -0.86 -22.77 18.97
C ASN A 144 -0.48 -23.67 17.79
N PHE A 145 -1.39 -23.95 16.86
CA PHE A 145 -1.02 -24.51 15.55
C PHE A 145 -0.04 -23.61 14.77
N TYR A 146 0.05 -22.31 15.11
CA TYR A 146 1.08 -21.41 14.59
C TYR A 146 2.41 -21.47 15.36
N GLN A 147 2.49 -22.06 16.57
CA GLN A 147 3.74 -22.07 17.35
C GLN A 147 4.87 -22.79 16.60
N ALA A 148 4.57 -23.93 15.97
CA ALA A 148 5.53 -24.63 15.11
C ALA A 148 6.03 -23.73 13.97
N ARG A 149 5.15 -22.91 13.38
CA ARG A 149 5.51 -21.92 12.36
C ARG A 149 6.30 -20.74 12.92
N GLN A 150 6.01 -20.29 14.15
CA GLN A 150 6.78 -19.23 14.81
C GLN A 150 8.21 -19.67 15.11
N GLN A 151 8.40 -20.91 15.59
CA GLN A 151 9.73 -21.49 15.76
C GLN A 151 10.47 -21.56 14.43
N GLN A 152 9.81 -22.04 13.37
CA GLN A 152 10.39 -22.02 12.02
C GLN A 152 10.74 -20.60 11.55
N MET A 153 9.87 -19.62 11.73
CA MET A 153 10.13 -18.22 11.37
C MET A 153 11.31 -17.64 12.14
N GLU A 154 11.46 -17.98 13.42
CA GLU A 154 12.58 -17.54 14.24
C GLU A 154 13.88 -18.22 13.81
N ASP A 155 13.84 -19.52 13.50
CA ASP A 155 14.97 -20.26 12.92
C ASP A 155 15.40 -19.66 11.57
N TYR A 156 14.46 -19.30 10.70
CA TYR A 156 14.75 -18.59 9.45
C TYR A 156 15.40 -17.23 9.73
N ARG A 157 14.90 -16.45 10.70
CA ARG A 157 15.49 -15.16 11.08
C ARG A 157 16.90 -15.29 11.63
N GLN A 158 17.18 -16.34 12.40
CA GLN A 158 18.52 -16.61 12.93
C GLN A 158 19.48 -17.03 11.81
N LYS A 159 19.02 -17.84 10.84
CA LYS A 159 19.80 -18.24 9.66
C LYS A 159 20.07 -17.08 8.71
N ASP A 160 19.08 -16.23 8.45
CA ASP A 160 19.20 -15.11 7.51
C ASP A 160 19.84 -13.86 8.12
N SER A 161 19.75 -13.64 9.45
CA SER A 161 20.29 -12.42 10.10
C SER A 161 21.75 -12.14 9.77
N PRO A 162 22.69 -13.11 9.88
CA PRO A 162 24.09 -12.88 9.53
C PRO A 162 24.28 -12.57 8.04
N ALA A 163 23.57 -13.27 7.16
CA ALA A 163 23.68 -13.08 5.71
C ALA A 163 23.11 -11.73 5.23
N ILE A 164 21.98 -11.30 5.80
CA ILE A 164 21.36 -10.00 5.52
C ILE A 164 22.23 -8.87 6.08
N GLN A 165 22.79 -9.02 7.29
CA GLN A 165 23.71 -8.03 7.88
C GLN A 165 25.01 -7.92 7.08
N ALA A 166 25.57 -9.04 6.59
CA ALA A 166 26.75 -9.06 5.74
C ALA A 166 26.49 -8.33 4.41
N LYS A 167 25.39 -8.65 3.71
CA LYS A 167 25.02 -7.97 2.45
C LYS A 167 24.75 -6.48 2.63
N ARG A 168 24.15 -6.05 3.76
CA ARG A 168 23.98 -4.62 4.09
C ARG A 168 25.31 -3.92 4.35
N LYS A 169 26.25 -4.58 5.05
CA LYS A 169 27.61 -4.04 5.25
C LYS A 169 28.39 -3.95 3.94
N GLU A 170 28.30 -4.93 3.06
CA GLU A 170 28.93 -4.90 1.73
C GLU A 170 28.35 -3.77 0.87
N LYS A 171 27.02 -3.63 0.82
CA LYS A 171 26.35 -2.56 0.05
C LYS A 171 26.61 -1.16 0.62
N SER A 172 26.87 -1.06 1.93
CA SER A 172 27.31 0.19 2.59
C SER A 172 28.76 0.54 2.23
N ARG A 173 29.65 -0.45 2.20
CA ARG A 173 31.07 -0.26 1.85
C ARG A 173 31.26 0.09 0.37
N SER A 174 30.40 -0.41 -0.52
CA SER A 174 30.46 -0.07 -1.95
C SER A 174 29.99 1.36 -2.28
N ASN A 175 29.36 2.05 -1.32
CA ASN A 175 28.82 3.40 -1.49
C ASN A 175 29.61 4.47 -0.71
N GLU A 176 30.76 4.14 -0.13
CA GLU A 176 31.64 5.15 0.49
C GLU A 176 32.32 5.99 -0.61
N PRO A 177 32.26 7.34 -0.53
CA PRO A 177 33.00 8.19 -1.45
C PRO A 177 34.50 7.93 -1.28
N VAL A 178 35.21 7.64 -2.37
CA VAL A 178 36.67 7.59 -2.37
C VAL A 178 37.17 8.97 -1.94
N GLN A 179 37.80 9.05 -0.76
CA GLN A 179 38.39 10.31 -0.28
C GLN A 179 39.46 10.77 -1.28
N PRO A 180 39.50 12.06 -1.67
CA PRO A 180 40.53 12.54 -2.56
C PRO A 180 41.88 12.47 -1.82
N ALA A 181 42.85 11.80 -2.45
CA ALA A 181 44.22 11.74 -1.95
C ALA A 181 44.79 13.15 -1.83
N THR A 182 45.16 13.54 -0.60
CA THR A 182 45.83 14.81 -0.34
C THR A 182 47.24 14.74 -0.91
N ALA A 183 47.49 15.44 -2.02
CA ALA A 183 48.83 15.66 -2.54
C ALA A 183 49.51 16.76 -1.72
N GLN A 184 50.73 16.48 -1.24
CA GLN A 184 51.66 17.45 -0.65
C GLN A 184 52.42 18.20 -1.75
#